data_AF-A0A941A3I2-F1
#
_entry.id   AF-A0A941A3I2-F1
#
_cell.length_a   1.000
_cell.length_b   1.000
_cell.length_c   1.000
_cell.angle_alpha   90.00
_cell.angle_beta   90.00
_cell.angle_gamma   90.00
#
_symmetry.space_group_name_H-M   'P 1'
#
loop_
_entity.id
_entity.type
_entity.pdbx_description
1 polymer ?
#
loop_
_entity_poly.entity_id
_entity_poly.type
_entity_poly.pdbx_seq_one_letter_code
_entity_poly.pdbx_strand_id
1 'polypeptide(L)' 'MVKPVCEEVERALSAQRHQFINHIQVIHALLELKRVDNALKYMEDLAKDPALLSDPLVERGQSKCRAK' A
#
# COMPACT_ATOMS: atom_id res chain seq x y z
N MET A 1 -9.19 17.04 21.47
CA MET A 1 -7.71 16.96 21.42
C MET A 1 -7.33 15.84 20.47
N VAL A 2 -6.80 16.17 19.29
CA VAL A 2 -6.23 15.18 18.36
C VAL A 2 -4.83 14.86 18.88
N LYS A 3 -4.56 13.59 19.21
CA LYS A 3 -3.20 13.17 19.58
C LYS A 3 -2.28 13.37 18.36
N PRO A 4 -1.05 13.89 18.54
CA PRO A 4 -0.12 14.01 17.43
C PRO A 4 0.11 12.61 16.84
N VAL A 5 -0.19 12.46 15.55
CA VAL A 5 0.12 11.23 14.82
C VAL A 5 1.65 11.14 14.74
N CYS A 6 2.20 9.98 15.07
CA CYS A 6 3.64 9.76 15.00
C CYS A 6 4.11 9.94 13.56
N GLU A 7 5.13 10.78 13.30
CA GLU A 7 5.64 11.02 11.94
C GLU A 7 6.03 9.72 11.22
N GLU A 8 6.48 8.69 11.95
CA GLU A 8 6.82 7.39 11.37
C GLU A 8 5.58 6.64 10.87
N VAL A 9 4.43 6.81 11.53
CA VAL A 9 3.13 6.31 11.07
C VAL A 9 2.70 7.06 9.81
N GLU A 10 2.85 8.38 9.78
CA GLU A 10 2.53 9.17 8.58
C GLU A 10 3.40 8.78 7.38
N ARG A 11 4.71 8.55 7.59
CA ARG A 11 5.63 8.07 6.55
C ARG A 11 5.25 6.67 6.07
N ALA A 12 4.93 5.75 6.98
CA ALA A 12 4.51 4.40 6.63
C ALA A 12 3.23 4.40 5.79
N LEU A 13 2.21 5.15 6.22
CA LEU A 13 0.96 5.32 5.48
C LEU A 13 1.17 6.00 4.12
N SER A 14 2.07 6.98 4.03
CA SER A 14 2.39 7.64 2.76
C SER A 14 3.04 6.67 1.76
N ALA A 15 3.97 5.83 2.24
CA ALA A 15 4.60 4.80 1.42
C ALA A 15 3.57 3.74 0.95
N GLN A 16 2.70 3.29 1.86
CA GLN A 16 1.64 2.34 1.54
C GLN A 16 0.67 2.91 0.50
N ARG A 17 0.24 4.17 0.67
CA ARG A 17 -0.60 4.88 -0.31
C ARG A 17 0.08 4.94 -1.68
N HIS A 18 1.37 5.24 -1.73
CA HIS A 18 2.10 5.30 -2.99
C HIS A 18 2.12 3.93 -3.70
N GLN A 19 2.35 2.84 -2.97
CA GLN A 19 2.29 1.48 -3.52
C GLN A 19 0.90 1.17 -4.11
N PHE A 20 -0.17 1.47 -3.38
CA PHE A 20 -1.54 1.26 -3.88
C PHE A 20 -1.83 2.04 -5.17
N ILE A 21 -1.44 3.32 -5.23
CA ILE A 21 -1.63 4.15 -6.42
C ILE A 21 -0.86 3.56 -7.61
N ASN A 22 0.36 3.07 -7.40
CA ASN A 22 1.14 2.45 -8.48
C ASN A 22 0.44 1.20 -9.04
N HIS A 23 -0.13 0.35 -8.19
CA HIS A 23 -0.89 -0.82 -8.65
C HIS A 23 -2.12 -0.41 -9.48
N ILE A 24 -2.86 0.61 -9.03
CA ILE A 24 -4.01 1.16 -9.77
C ILE A 24 -3.58 1.70 -11.13
N GLN A 25 -2.46 2.42 -11.19
CA GLN A 25 -1.91 2.97 -12.44
C GLN A 25 -1.55 1.87 -13.45
N VAL A 26 -0.94 0.78 -12.99
CA VAL A 26 -0.63 -0.37 -13.86
C VAL A 26 -1.91 -0.99 -14.41
N ILE A 27 -2.91 -1.23 -13.57
CA ILE A 27 -4.21 -1.79 -14.00
C ILE A 27 -4.87 -0.85 -15.01
N HIS A 28 -4.93 0.45 -14.71
CA HIS A 28 -5.51 1.45 -15.60
C HIS A 28 -4.83 1.46 -16.97
N ALA A 29 -3.50 1.48 -17.02
CA ALA A 29 -2.74 1.45 -18.27
C ALA A 29 -3.00 0.17 -19.08
N LEU A 30 -3.11 -0.99 -18.42
CA LEU A 30 -3.44 -2.24 -19.10
C LEU A 30 -4.85 -2.19 -19.73
N LEU A 31 -5.81 -1.58 -19.05
CA LEU A 31 -7.18 -1.40 -19.56
C LEU A 31 -7.22 -0.40 -20.74
N GLU A 32 -6.51 0.72 -20.66
CA GLU A 32 -6.42 1.70 -21.76
C GLU A 32 -5.82 1.07 -23.03
N LEU A 33 -4.85 0.17 -22.87
CA LEU A 33 -4.24 -0.58 -23.97
C LEU A 33 -5.09 -1.77 -24.45
N LYS A 34 -6.32 -1.92 -23.95
CA LYS A 34 -7.24 -3.05 -24.22
C LYS A 34 -6.64 -4.43 -23.88
N ARG A 35 -5.66 -4.49 -22.96
CA ARG A 35 -5.00 -5.71 -22.50
C ARG A 35 -5.71 -6.31 -21.28
N VAL A 36 -7.01 -6.61 -21.41
CA VAL A 36 -7.88 -7.00 -20.30
C VAL A 36 -7.37 -8.26 -19.56
N ASP A 37 -6.94 -9.29 -20.30
CA ASP A 37 -6.44 -10.53 -19.67
C ASP A 37 -5.19 -10.29 -18.80
N ASN A 38 -4.33 -9.34 -19.21
CA ASN A 38 -3.16 -8.98 -18.42
C ASN A 38 -3.54 -8.17 -17.19
N ALA A 39 -4.56 -7.31 -17.27
CA ALA A 39 -5.09 -6.60 -16.10
C ALA A 39 -5.68 -7.58 -15.08
N LEU A 40 -6.47 -8.55 -15.54
CA LEU A 40 -7.03 -9.60 -14.69
C LEU A 40 -5.94 -10.44 -14.04
N LYS A 41 -4.95 -10.90 -14.81
CA LYS A 41 -3.81 -11.64 -14.26
C LYS A 41 -3.04 -10.83 -13.23
N TYR A 42 -2.78 -9.55 -13.50
CA TYR A 42 -2.10 -8.67 -12.55
C TYR A 42 -2.88 -8.53 -11.23
N MET A 43 -4.20 -8.38 -11.30
CA MET A 43 -5.07 -8.32 -10.12
C MET A 43 -5.09 -9.64 -9.34
N GLU A 44 -5.12 -10.78 -10.02
CA GLU A 44 -5.05 -12.10 -9.38
C GLU A 44 -3.71 -12.34 -8.67
N ASP A 45 -2.61 -11.96 -9.32
CA ASP A 45 -1.27 -12.05 -8.75
C ASP A 45 -1.14 -11.13 -7.52
N LEU A 46 -1.66 -9.90 -7.62
CA LEU A 46 -1.69 -8.93 -6.53
C LEU A 46 -2.54 -9.39 -5.34
N ALA A 47 -3.69 -10.02 -5.60
CA ALA A 47 -4.57 -10.56 -4.55
C ALA A 47 -3.93 -11.71 -3.77
N LYS A 48 -2.94 -12.41 -4.36
CA LYS A 48 -2.18 -13.48 -3.72
C LYS A 48 -0.95 -12.97 -2.98
N ASP A 49 -0.58 -11.70 -3.13
CA ASP A 49 0.61 -11.13 -2.50
C ASP A 49 0.35 -10.83 -1.01
N PRO A 50 1.01 -11.55 -0.08
CA PRO A 50 0.88 -11.29 1.35
C PRO A 50 1.38 -9.90 1.75
N ALA A 51 2.28 -9.30 0.98
CA ALA A 51 2.81 -7.96 1.26
C ALA A 51 1.73 -6.88 1.11
N LEU A 52 0.72 -7.09 0.26
CA LEU A 52 -0.43 -6.19 0.11
C LEU A 52 -1.31 -6.17 1.37
N LEU A 53 -1.42 -7.31 2.05
CA LEU A 53 -2.22 -7.50 3.25
C LEU A 53 -1.42 -7.24 4.54
N SER A 54 -0.09 -7.12 4.42
CA SER A 54 0.77 -6.81 5.56
C SER A 54 0.46 -5.40 6.06
N ASP A 55 0.16 -5.28 7.35
CA ASP A 55 -0.10 -4.00 7.99
C ASP A 55 1.24 -3.35 8.34
N PRO A 56 1.67 -2.29 7.60
CA PRO A 56 2.95 -1.64 7.85
C PRO A 56 3.00 -0.96 9.23
N LEU A 57 1.86 -0.79 9.90
CA LEU A 57 1.75 -0.26 11.25
C LEU A 57 2.02 -1.33 12.31
N VAL A 58 1.79 -2.61 12.02
CA VAL A 58 2.08 -3.71 12.96
C VAL A 58 3.59 -3.92 13.10
N GLU A 59 4.36 -3.82 12.01
CA GLU A 59 5.81 -4.03 12.06
C GLU A 59 6.61 -2.82 12.58
N ARG A 60 6.09 -1.59 12.42
CA ARG A 60 6.82 -0.35 12.73
C ARG A 60 6.26 0.45 13.91
N GLY A 61 5.05 0.12 14.38
CA GLY A 61 4.27 0.98 15.27
C GLY A 61 4.56 0.89 16.77
N GLN A 62 5.41 -0.02 17.26
CA GLN A 62 5.48 -0.26 18.71
C GLN A 62 6.74 0.25 19.42
N SER A 63 7.89 0.34 18.74
CA SER A 63 9.17 0.58 19.43
C SER A 63 9.62 2.05 19.45
N LYS A 64 9.31 2.85 18.41
CA LYS A 64 9.83 4.22 18.28
C LYS A 64 8.85 5.32 18.69
N CYS A 65 7.55 5.14 18.48
CA CYS A 65 6.54 6.14 18.85
C CYS A 65 6.25 6.21 20.37
N ARG A 66 6.73 5.23 21.17
CA ARG A 66 6.66 5.24 22.65
C ARG A 66 7.84 5.93 23.34
N ALA A 67 8.89 6.29 22.59
CA ALA A 67 10.06 6.95 23.14
C ALA A 67 9.92 8.49 23.06
N LYS A 68 8.92 9.04 23.76
CA LYS A 68 8.87 10.45 24.18
C LYS A 68 8.08 10.56 25.47
#